data_AF-A1UQ40-F1
#
_entry.id   AF-A1UQ40-F1
#
_cell.length_a   1.000
_cell.length_b   1.000
_cell.length_c   1.000
_cell.angle_alpha   90.00
_cell.angle_beta   90.00
_cell.angle_gamma   90.00
#
_symmetry.space_group_name_H-M   'P 1'
#
loop_
_entity.id
_entity.type
_entity.pdbx_description
1 polymer ?
#
loop_
_entity_poly.entity_id
_entity_poly.type
_entity_poly.pdbx_seq_one_letter_code
_entity_poly.pdbx_strand_id
1 'polypeptide(L)'
;MSVPIIGVEPALVGMLSAAESAGAATMAAGTSGAAPVMTTVLPPGSDPASMAVAAALNARGAAAVAALTQLTMTRAMFAGNVGVNGTSYAAMDVLQQSALAI
;
A
#
# COMPACT_ATOMS: atom_id res chain seq x y z
N MET A 1 -2.89 12.33 -29.55
CA MET A 1 -3.23 11.21 -28.67
C MET A 1 -4.35 10.44 -29.35
N SER A 2 -4.14 9.15 -29.64
CA SER A 2 -5.21 8.27 -30.11
C SER A 2 -6.23 8.11 -28.99
N VAL A 3 -7.52 8.24 -29.30
CA VAL A 3 -8.58 8.00 -28.32
C VAL A 3 -8.59 6.50 -27.99
N PRO A 4 -8.52 6.09 -26.70
CA PRO A 4 -8.60 4.69 -26.31
C PRO A 4 -9.95 4.10 -26.74
N ILE A 5 -9.94 2.90 -27.31
CA ILE A 5 -11.14 2.32 -27.95
C ILE A 5 -12.15 1.87 -26.88
N ILE A 6 -11.70 1.54 -25.66
CA ILE A 6 -12.53 1.07 -24.54
C ILE A 6 -12.87 2.21 -23.55
N GLY A 7 -12.55 3.47 -23.86
CA GLY A 7 -12.82 4.61 -22.95
C GLY A 7 -12.03 4.60 -21.64
N VAL A 8 -11.03 3.71 -21.52
CA VAL A 8 -10.06 3.65 -20.43
C VAL A 8 -8.71 4.07 -20.98
N GLU A 9 -8.07 5.08 -20.40
CA GLU A 9 -6.74 5.51 -20.80
C GLU A 9 -5.67 4.68 -20.04
N PRO A 10 -4.93 3.77 -20.72
CA PRO A 10 -3.98 2.87 -20.06
C PRO A 10 -2.88 3.61 -19.30
N ALA A 11 -2.44 4.79 -19.80
CA ALA A 11 -1.42 5.59 -19.14
C ALA A 11 -1.89 6.13 -17.78
N LEU A 12 -3.15 6.55 -17.67
CA LEU A 12 -3.72 7.02 -16.40
C LEU A 12 -3.81 5.89 -15.38
N VAL A 13 -4.16 4.68 -15.82
CA VAL A 13 -4.20 3.48 -14.97
C VAL A 13 -2.78 3.12 -14.48
N GLY A 14 -1.79 3.18 -15.37
CA GLY A 14 -0.38 3.00 -15.01
C GLY A 14 0.10 4.03 -13.97
N MET A 15 -0.27 5.31 -14.12
CA MET A 15 0.05 6.33 -13.14
C MET A 15 -0.62 6.09 -11.78
N LEU A 16 -1.86 5.60 -11.75
CA LEU A 16 -2.53 5.23 -10.49
C LEU A 16 -1.78 4.10 -9.78
N SER A 17 -1.33 3.08 -10.51
CA SER A 17 -0.50 2.00 -9.95
C SER A 17 0.79 2.54 -9.32
N ALA A 18 1.47 3.47 -9.99
CA ALA A 18 2.67 4.11 -9.47
C ALA A 18 2.39 4.95 -8.20
N ALA A 19 1.30 5.74 -8.20
CA ALA A 19 0.90 6.54 -7.04
C ALA A 19 0.57 5.68 -5.82
N GLU A 20 -0.15 4.58 -6.02
CA GLU A 20 -0.48 3.63 -4.95
C GLU A 20 0.75 2.90 -4.42
N SER A 21 1.70 2.57 -5.30
CA SER A 21 3.00 1.99 -4.90
C SER A 21 3.81 2.96 -4.05
N ALA A 22 3.88 4.23 -4.44
CA ALA A 22 4.55 5.28 -3.67
C ALA A 22 3.85 5.53 -2.31
N GLY A 23 2.52 5.48 -2.29
CA GLY A 23 1.73 5.54 -1.07
C GLY A 23 2.04 4.38 -0.11
N ALA A 24 2.10 3.15 -0.63
CA ALA A 24 2.48 1.98 0.15
C ALA A 24 3.91 2.10 0.70
N ALA A 25 4.87 2.58 -0.09
CA ALA A 25 6.23 2.83 0.37
C ALA A 25 6.29 3.86 1.49
N THR A 26 5.52 4.95 1.39
CA THR A 26 5.41 5.99 2.44
C THR A 26 4.83 5.41 3.73
N MET A 27 3.79 4.58 3.63
CA MET A 27 3.20 3.89 4.78
C MET A 27 4.16 2.91 5.44
N ALA A 28 4.90 2.13 4.64
CA ALA A 28 5.93 1.22 5.13
C ALA A 28 7.03 1.98 5.89
N ALA A 29 7.53 3.07 5.30
CA ALA A 29 8.56 3.92 5.90
C ALA A 29 8.06 4.51 7.23
N GLY A 30 6.87 5.12 7.25
CA GLY A 30 6.28 5.69 8.46
C GLY A 30 6.05 4.65 9.57
N THR A 31 5.53 3.47 9.21
CA THR A 31 5.31 2.37 10.16
C THR A 31 6.62 1.87 10.73
N SER A 32 7.64 1.66 9.89
CA SER A 32 8.96 1.21 10.34
C SER A 32 9.66 2.25 11.25
N GLY A 33 9.51 3.54 10.95
CA GLY A 33 10.07 4.62 11.76
C GLY A 33 9.39 4.77 13.12
N ALA A 34 8.08 4.51 13.19
CA ALA A 34 7.31 4.58 14.45
C ALA A 34 7.41 3.31 15.31
N ALA A 35 7.72 2.16 14.71
CA ALA A 35 7.69 0.86 15.39
C ALA A 35 8.49 0.81 16.71
N PRO A 36 9.73 1.35 16.81
CA PRO A 36 10.48 1.34 18.07
C PRO A 36 9.74 2.10 19.17
N VAL A 37 9.31 3.34 18.90
CA VAL A 37 8.62 4.19 19.88
C VAL A 37 7.31 3.56 20.35
N MET A 38 6.63 2.81 19.48
CA MET A 38 5.39 2.12 19.82
C MET A 38 5.59 0.84 20.64
N THR A 39 6.78 0.23 20.61
CA THR A 39 7.02 -1.12 21.17
C THR A 39 8.07 -1.18 22.28
N THR A 40 8.68 -0.05 22.62
CA THR A 40 9.72 0.03 23.67
C THR A 40 9.33 0.98 24.82
N VAL A 41 8.06 0.99 25.21
CA VAL A 41 7.58 1.74 26.37
C VAL A 41 8.15 1.12 27.65
N LEU A 42 8.84 1.95 28.42
CA LEU A 42 9.35 1.60 29.74
C LEU A 42 8.32 1.98 30.83
N PRO A 43 8.14 1.16 31.87
CA PRO A 43 7.30 1.51 33.00
C PRO A 43 7.82 2.77 33.72
N PRO A 44 6.92 3.69 34.14
CA PRO A 44 7.31 4.92 34.84
C PRO A 44 7.70 4.68 36.31
N GLY A 45 7.40 3.50 36.87
CA GLY A 45 7.71 3.10 38.24
C GLY A 45 7.80 1.59 38.38
N SER A 46 8.26 1.12 39.55
CA SER A 46 8.41 -0.30 39.85
C SER A 46 7.13 -0.95 40.42
N ASP A 47 6.05 -0.20 40.55
CA ASP A 47 4.78 -0.72 41.04
C ASP A 47 4.12 -1.64 39.99
N PRO A 48 3.31 -2.62 40.41
CA PRO A 48 2.67 -3.56 39.49
C PRO A 48 1.80 -2.90 38.41
N ALA A 49 1.18 -1.74 38.69
CA ALA A 49 0.34 -1.06 37.72
C ALA A 49 1.17 -0.43 36.60
N SER A 50 2.28 0.24 36.93
CA SER A 50 3.25 0.77 35.96
C SER A 50 3.80 -0.31 35.02
N MET A 51 4.17 -1.47 35.58
CA MET A 51 4.64 -2.62 34.79
C MET A 51 3.57 -3.15 33.84
N ALA A 52 2.33 -3.31 34.33
CA ALA A 52 1.22 -3.82 33.53
C ALA A 52 0.85 -2.88 32.39
N VAL A 53 0.84 -1.56 32.63
CA VAL A 53 0.53 -0.56 31.60
C VAL A 53 1.61 -0.55 30.51
N ALA A 54 2.90 -0.58 30.88
CA ALA A 54 3.98 -0.65 29.89
C ALA A 54 3.88 -1.91 29.02
N ALA A 55 3.61 -3.08 29.62
CA ALA A 55 3.40 -4.31 28.88
C ALA A 55 2.20 -4.23 27.92
N ALA A 56 1.07 -3.66 28.38
CA ALA A 56 -0.13 -3.49 27.55
C ALA A 56 0.10 -2.53 26.38
N LEU A 57 0.83 -1.43 26.61
CA LEU A 57 1.19 -0.47 25.57
C LEU A 57 2.10 -1.10 24.51
N ASN A 58 3.13 -1.86 24.92
CA ASN A 58 4.01 -2.56 23.99
C ASN A 58 3.26 -3.61 23.17
N ALA A 59 2.38 -4.39 23.80
CA ALA A 59 1.52 -5.36 23.11
C ALA A 59 0.58 -4.68 22.11
N ARG A 60 -0.04 -3.56 22.49
CA ARG A 60 -0.89 -2.76 21.60
C ARG A 60 -0.10 -2.15 20.45
N GLY A 61 1.11 -1.65 20.73
CA GLY A 61 2.03 -1.13 19.73
C GLY A 61 2.40 -2.17 18.69
N ALA A 62 2.75 -3.38 19.13
CA ALA A 62 3.04 -4.51 18.24
C ALA A 62 1.82 -4.89 17.38
N ALA A 63 0.62 -4.92 17.97
CA ALA A 63 -0.62 -5.18 17.22
C ALA A 63 -0.90 -4.08 16.18
N ALA A 64 -0.64 -2.82 16.51
CA ALA A 64 -0.80 -1.71 15.57
C ALA A 64 0.21 -1.76 14.42
N VAL A 65 1.49 -2.08 14.70
CA VAL A 65 2.51 -2.29 13.66
C VAL A 65 2.10 -3.42 12.71
N ALA A 66 1.59 -4.53 13.24
CA ALA A 66 1.10 -5.64 12.43
C ALA A 66 -0.09 -5.22 11.53
N ALA A 67 -1.07 -4.49 12.08
CA ALA A 67 -2.22 -3.99 11.32
C ALA A 67 -1.82 -2.99 10.23
N LEU A 68 -0.92 -2.06 10.52
CA LEU A 68 -0.38 -1.11 9.54
C LEU A 68 0.41 -1.81 8.44
N THR A 69 1.14 -2.87 8.78
CA THR A 69 1.85 -3.72 7.80
C THR A 69 0.86 -4.42 6.88
N GLN A 70 -0.22 -4.99 7.43
CA GLN A 70 -1.28 -5.61 6.61
C GLN A 70 -1.94 -4.61 5.67
N LEU A 71 -2.30 -3.42 6.16
CA LEU A 71 -2.87 -2.36 5.34
C LEU A 71 -1.93 -1.93 4.20
N THR A 72 -0.64 -1.80 4.51
CA THR A 72 0.39 -1.48 3.52
C THR A 72 0.50 -2.55 2.43
N MET A 73 0.43 -3.85 2.81
CA MET A 73 0.41 -4.95 1.86
C MET A 73 -0.84 -4.93 0.98
N THR A 74 -2.03 -4.69 1.54
CA THR A 74 -3.27 -4.55 0.76
C THR A 74 -3.16 -3.44 -0.27
N ARG A 75 -2.58 -2.29 0.11
CA ARG A 75 -2.36 -1.17 -0.81
C ARG A 75 -1.38 -1.52 -1.93
N ALA A 76 -0.29 -2.20 -1.62
CA ALA A 76 0.67 -2.67 -2.61
C ALA A 76 0.06 -3.69 -3.58
N MET A 77 -0.79 -4.60 -3.10
CA MET A 77 -1.53 -5.55 -3.95
C MET A 77 -2.50 -4.82 -4.88
N PHE A 78 -3.22 -3.82 -4.38
CA PHE A 78 -4.07 -2.97 -5.23
C PHE A 78 -3.26 -2.27 -6.32
N ALA A 79 -2.11 -1.68 -5.97
CA ALA A 79 -1.20 -1.07 -6.94
C ALA A 79 -0.78 -2.05 -8.04
N GLY A 80 -0.42 -3.28 -7.67
CA GLY A 80 -0.07 -4.35 -8.61
C GLY A 80 -1.22 -4.71 -9.55
N ASN A 81 -2.43 -4.92 -9.01
CA ASN A 81 -3.63 -5.24 -9.80
C ASN A 81 -3.95 -4.12 -10.81
N VAL A 82 -3.91 -2.86 -10.38
CA VAL A 82 -4.10 -1.70 -11.26
C VAL A 82 -3.04 -1.68 -12.36
N GLY A 83 -1.78 -1.98 -12.04
CA GLY A 83 -0.70 -2.03 -13.04
C GLY A 83 -0.95 -3.09 -14.12
N VAL A 84 -1.32 -4.31 -13.72
CA VAL A 84 -1.65 -5.40 -14.65
C VAL A 84 -2.84 -5.03 -15.53
N ASN A 85 -3.88 -4.42 -14.96
CA ASN A 85 -5.03 -3.94 -15.71
C ASN A 85 -4.61 -2.88 -16.75
N GLY A 86 -3.76 -1.91 -16.37
CA GLY A 86 -3.22 -0.91 -17.28
C GLY A 86 -2.50 -1.52 -18.48
N THR A 87 -1.62 -2.50 -18.26
CA THR A 87 -0.95 -3.22 -19.36
C THR A 87 -1.91 -4.01 -20.23
N SER A 88 -2.96 -4.58 -19.63
CA SER A 88 -3.97 -5.35 -20.35
C SER A 88 -4.82 -4.45 -21.26
N TYR A 89 -5.22 -3.27 -20.79
CA TYR A 89 -5.94 -2.29 -21.62
C TYR A 89 -5.09 -1.80 -22.79
N ALA A 90 -3.80 -1.51 -22.55
CA ALA A 90 -2.89 -1.13 -23.64
C ALA A 90 -2.75 -2.23 -24.71
N ALA A 91 -2.66 -3.50 -24.29
CA ALA A 91 -2.60 -4.62 -25.22
C ALA A 91 -3.91 -4.76 -26.04
N MET A 92 -5.07 -4.58 -25.40
CA MET A 92 -6.37 -4.63 -26.08
C MET A 92 -6.54 -3.50 -27.10
N ASP A 93 -6.09 -2.28 -26.77
CA ASP A 93 -6.11 -1.16 -27.71
C ASP A 93 -5.25 -1.46 -28.95
N VAL A 94 -4.07 -2.04 -28.79
CA VAL A 94 -3.20 -2.45 -29.91
C VAL A 94 -3.87 -3.53 -30.75
N LEU A 95 -4.45 -4.56 -30.12
CA LEU A 95 -5.15 -5.62 -30.85
C LEU A 95 -6.33 -5.07 -31.66
N GLN A 96 -7.15 -4.20 -31.08
CA GLN A 96 -8.29 -3.60 -31.79
C GLN A 96 -7.84 -2.68 -32.91
N GLN A 97 -6.83 -1.83 -32.69
CA GLN A 97 -6.25 -1.00 -33.75
C GLN A 97 -5.69 -1.85 -34.90
N SER A 98 -5.01 -2.96 -34.57
CA SER A 98 -4.49 -3.88 -35.58
C SER A 98 -5.60 -4.57 -36.36
N ALA A 99 -6.69 -4.98 -35.71
CA ALA A 99 -7.83 -5.62 -36.37
C ALA A 99 -8.61 -4.66 -37.28
N LEU A 100 -8.67 -3.37 -36.93
CA LEU A 100 -9.28 -2.32 -37.74
C LEU A 100 -8.43 -1.89 -38.96
N ALA A 101 -7.14 -2.24 -38.96
CA ALA A 101 -6.20 -1.88 -40.03
C ALA A 101 -6.15 -2.90 -41.18
N ILE A 102 -6.95 -3.96 -41.12
CA ILE A 102 -7.06 -5.05 -42.10
C ILE A 102 -8.48 -5.06 -42.67
#